data_AF-A0A2W6ZAV1-F1
#
_entry.id   AF-A0A2W6ZAV1-F1
#
_cell.length_a   1.000
_cell.length_b   1.000
_cell.length_c   1.000
_cell.angle_alpha   90.00
_cell.angle_beta   90.00
_cell.angle_gamma   90.00
#
_symmetry.space_group_name_H-M   'P 1'
#
loop_
_entity.id
_entity.type
_entity.pdbx_description
1 polymer ?
#
loop_
_entity_poly.entity_id
_entity_poly.type
_entity_poly.pdbx_seq_one_letter_code
_entity_poly.pdbx_strand_id
1 'polypeptide(L)'
;MRVEFRKTFEKDLRKLKDKNLLAKLREAIEAIEQADSLDTITNLKKLKGDDSYFRIRIGDYRVGLFLAGETLLFVRVMHRREFYRYFP
;
A
#
# COMPACT_ATOMS: atom_id res chain seq x y z
N MET A 1 10.88 -0.25 9.62
CA MET A 1 11.12 0.40 8.29
C MET A 1 10.69 1.86 8.29
N ARG A 2 11.30 2.75 7.49
CA ARG A 2 10.80 4.13 7.30
C ARG A 2 9.63 4.14 6.31
N VAL A 3 8.49 4.68 6.72
CA VAL A 3 7.30 4.81 5.88
C VAL A 3 6.86 6.27 5.76
N GLU A 4 6.29 6.63 4.61
CA GLU A 4 5.65 7.94 4.43
C GLU A 4 4.35 7.82 3.61
N PHE A 5 3.43 8.76 3.81
CA PHE A 5 2.13 8.76 3.14
C PHE A 5 2.03 9.90 2.14
N ARG A 6 1.74 9.58 0.87
CA ARG A 6 1.51 10.59 -0.15
C ARG A 6 0.14 11.23 0.04
N LYS A 7 0.00 12.51 -0.32
CA LYS A 7 -1.29 13.24 -0.29
C LYS A 7 -2.41 12.51 -1.04
N THR A 8 -2.06 11.74 -2.07
CA THR A 8 -3.02 10.94 -2.84
C THR A 8 -3.56 9.76 -2.05
N PHE A 9 -2.72 9.09 -1.28
CA PHE A 9 -3.14 8.03 -0.38
C PHE A 9 -4.08 8.57 0.71
N GLU A 10 -3.74 9.72 1.28
CA GLU A 10 -4.61 10.39 2.26
C GLU A 10 -5.98 10.74 1.66
N LYS A 11 -6.02 11.26 0.42
CA LYS A 11 -7.27 11.55 -0.29
C LYS A 11 -8.10 10.28 -0.55
N ASP A 12 -7.44 9.18 -0.89
CA ASP A 12 -8.12 7.89 -1.09
C ASP A 12 -8.71 7.37 0.22
N LEU A 13 -7.93 7.44 1.31
CA LEU A 13 -8.34 7.01 2.64
C LEU A 13 -9.60 7.73 3.11
N ARG A 14 -9.69 9.06 2.89
CA ARG A 14 -10.88 9.87 3.24
C ARG A 14 -12.16 9.43 2.51
N LYS A 15 -12.05 8.72 1.38
CA LYS A 15 -13.21 8.19 0.64
C LYS A 15 -13.66 6.82 1.13
N LEU A 16 -12.84 6.10 1.88
CA LEU A 16 -13.15 4.77 2.39
C LEU A 16 -14.05 4.88 3.63
N LYS A 17 -15.18 4.17 3.62
CA LYS A 17 -16.13 4.12 4.75
C LYS A 17 -16.23 2.75 5.41
N ASP A 18 -15.67 1.72 4.77
CA ASP A 18 -15.71 0.35 5.28
C ASP A 18 -14.75 0.20 6.47
N LYS A 19 -15.33 0.02 7.66
CA LYS A 19 -14.58 -0.13 8.91
C LYS A 19 -13.68 -1.37 8.92
N ASN A 20 -14.11 -2.47 8.30
CA ASN A 20 -13.33 -3.70 8.25
C ASN A 20 -12.12 -3.54 7.32
N LEU A 21 -12.30 -2.83 6.21
CA LEU A 21 -11.19 -2.46 5.33
C LEU A 21 -10.18 -1.55 6.05
N LEU A 22 -10.67 -0.53 6.75
CA LEU A 22 -9.81 0.41 7.49
C LEU A 22 -9.02 -0.29 8.60
N ALA A 23 -9.63 -1.23 9.33
CA ALA A 23 -8.94 -2.04 10.34
C ALA A 23 -7.81 -2.88 9.71
N LYS A 24 -8.10 -3.61 8.63
CA LYS A 24 -7.07 -4.41 7.92
C LYS A 24 -5.96 -3.55 7.30
N LEU A 25 -6.30 -2.35 6.83
CA LEU A 25 -5.33 -1.39 6.31
C LEU A 25 -4.39 -0.90 7.41
N ARG A 26 -4.95 -0.60 8.59
CA ARG A 26 -4.17 -0.22 9.77
C ARG A 26 -3.21 -1.34 10.18
N GLU A 27 -3.69 -2.58 10.30
CA GLU A 27 -2.85 -3.74 10.61
C GLU A 27 -1.70 -3.90 9.59
N ALA A 28 -1.99 -3.71 8.31
CA ALA A 28 -0.97 -3.77 7.27
C ALA A 28 0.07 -2.64 7.39
N ILE A 29 -0.34 -1.41 7.74
CA ILE A 29 0.58 -0.30 7.95
C ILE A 29 1.48 -0.59 9.16
N GLU A 30 0.89 -0.97 10.29
CA GLU A 30 1.63 -1.28 11.52
C GLU A 30 2.64 -2.42 11.30
N ALA A 31 2.25 -3.47 10.56
CA ALA A 31 3.16 -4.57 10.22
C ALA A 31 4.36 -4.12 9.38
N ILE A 32 4.17 -3.17 8.45
CA ILE A 32 5.25 -2.63 7.62
C ILE A 32 6.18 -1.74 8.44
N GLU A 33 5.62 -0.90 9.30
CA GLU A 33 6.40 -0.01 10.17
C GLU A 33 7.36 -0.83 11.05
N GLN A 34 6.90 -1.98 11.54
CA GLN A 34 7.69 -2.92 12.36
C GLN A 34 8.57 -3.89 11.56
N ALA A 35 8.47 -3.92 10.23
CA ALA A 35 9.29 -4.82 9.42
C ALA A 35 10.73 -4.31 9.30
N ASP A 36 11.68 -5.25 9.37
CA ASP A 36 13.11 -4.99 9.16
C ASP A 36 13.47 -4.91 7.67
N SER A 37 12.75 -5.64 6.80
CA SER A 37 12.99 -5.67 5.36
C SER A 37 11.68 -5.88 4.57
N LEU A 38 11.71 -5.65 3.26
CA LEU A 38 10.53 -5.85 2.41
C LEU A 38 10.15 -7.34 2.28
N ASP A 39 11.13 -8.23 2.44
CA ASP A 39 10.95 -9.68 2.27
C ASP A 39 10.16 -10.31 3.43
N THR A 40 10.14 -9.66 4.59
CA THR A 40 9.38 -10.12 5.76
C THR A 40 7.93 -9.66 5.74
N ILE A 41 7.58 -8.67 4.90
CA ILE A 41 6.21 -8.14 4.80
C ILE A 41 5.33 -9.14 4.05
N THR A 42 4.42 -9.76 4.78
CA THR A 42 3.44 -10.67 4.20
C THR A 42 2.49 -9.93 3.26
N ASN A 43 2.13 -10.56 2.13
CA ASN A 43 1.25 -10.00 1.09
C ASN A 43 1.78 -8.80 0.30
N LEU A 44 3.02 -8.36 0.53
CA LEU A 44 3.70 -7.41 -0.34
C LEU A 44 4.15 -8.12 -1.61
N LYS A 45 3.68 -7.65 -2.77
CA LYS A 45 4.12 -8.16 -4.07
C LYS A 45 4.67 -7.03 -4.92
N LYS A 46 5.87 -7.24 -5.43
CA LYS A 46 6.46 -6.39 -6.46
C LYS A 46 5.59 -6.42 -7.71
N LEU A 47 5.41 -5.26 -8.33
CA LEU A 47 4.64 -5.11 -9.56
C LEU A 47 5.55 -5.29 -10.78
N LYS A 48 4.99 -5.71 -11.92
CA LYS A 48 5.78 -5.93 -13.14
C LYS A 48 6.11 -4.58 -13.80
N GLY A 49 7.33 -4.44 -14.31
CA GLY A 49 7.75 -3.34 -15.18
C GLY A 49 8.62 -2.27 -14.50
N ASP A 50 8.63 -2.19 -13.18
CA ASP A 50 9.47 -1.24 -12.43
C ASP A 50 9.91 -1.88 -11.11
N ASP A 51 11.19 -1.69 -10.78
CA ASP A 51 11.81 -2.35 -9.65
C ASP A 51 11.41 -1.80 -8.28
N SER A 52 10.75 -0.63 -8.25
CA SER A 52 10.42 0.12 -7.05
C SER A 52 8.93 0.11 -6.69
N TYR A 53 8.05 -0.44 -7.53
CA TYR A 53 6.61 -0.46 -7.24
C TYR A 53 6.15 -1.79 -6.64
N PHE A 54 5.34 -1.68 -5.59
CA PHE A 54 4.80 -2.81 -4.84
C PHE A 54 3.30 -2.65 -4.59
N ARG A 55 2.68 -3.77 -4.22
CA ARG A 55 1.25 -3.83 -3.91
C ARG A 55 0.98 -4.73 -2.72
N ILE A 56 0.09 -4.29 -1.84
CA ILE A 56 -0.56 -5.14 -0.84
C ILE A 56 -2.01 -5.39 -1.24
N ARG A 57 -2.47 -6.64 -1.09
CA ARG A 57 -3.87 -7.02 -1.31
C ARG A 57 -4.62 -7.00 0.01
N ILE A 58 -5.72 -6.24 0.07
CA ILE A 58 -6.65 -6.23 1.21
C ILE A 58 -8.05 -6.49 0.68
N GLY A 59 -8.45 -7.76 0.66
CA GLY A 59 -9.70 -8.19 0.04
C GLY A 59 -9.79 -7.76 -1.43
N ASP A 60 -10.77 -6.91 -1.73
CA ASP A 60 -10.99 -6.31 -3.05
C ASP A 60 -10.25 -5.00 -3.31
N TYR A 61 -9.59 -4.46 -2.30
CA TYR A 61 -8.77 -3.27 -2.41
C TYR A 61 -7.30 -3.63 -2.58
N ARG A 62 -6.56 -2.71 -3.19
CA ARG A 62 -5.12 -2.78 -3.34
C ARG A 62 -4.49 -1.50 -2.85
N VAL A 63 -3.45 -1.67 -2.07
CA VAL A 63 -2.59 -0.58 -1.60
C VAL A 63 -1.38 -0.55 -2.50
N GLY A 64 -1.12 0.59 -3.09
CA GLY A 64 0.03 0.84 -3.95
C GLY A 64 1.15 1.49 -3.17
N LEU A 65 2.34 0.89 -3.23
CA LEU A 65 3.53 1.37 -2.54
C LEU A 65 4.68 1.61 -3.52
N PHE A 66 5.56 2.55 -3.17
CA PHE A 66 6.76 2.86 -3.93
C PHE A 66 7.97 2.94 -3.01
N LEU A 67 9.04 2.21 -3.34
CA LEU A 67 10.29 2.24 -2.59
C LEU A 67 11.20 3.34 -3.14
N ALA A 68 11.41 4.38 -2.34
CA ALA A 68 12.30 5.50 -2.62
C ALA A 68 13.55 5.41 -1.72
N GLY A 69 14.61 4.78 -2.22
CA GLY A 69 15.78 4.45 -1.39
C GLY A 69 15.38 3.51 -0.26
N GLU A 70 15.49 3.97 0.98
CA GLU A 70 15.11 3.19 2.18
C GLU A 70 13.69 3.51 2.69
N THR A 71 12.94 4.38 2.00
CA THR A 71 11.62 4.81 2.43
C THR A 71 10.53 4.16 1.60
N LEU A 72 9.58 3.49 2.26
CA LEU A 72 8.41 2.93 1.60
C LEU A 72 7.24 3.93 1.62
N LEU A 73 6.87 4.43 0.44
CA LEU A 73 5.81 5.41 0.27
C LEU A 73 4.47 4.72 0.02
N PHE A 74 3.46 5.04 0.82
CA PHE A 74 2.07 4.71 0.53
C PHE A 74 1.50 5.71 -0.47
N VAL A 75 1.15 5.25 -1.68
CA VAL A 75 0.81 6.13 -2.81
C VAL A 75 -0.68 6.17 -3.12
N ARG A 76 -1.34 5.00 -3.10
CA ARG A 76 -2.77 4.84 -3.46
C ARG A 76 -3.43 3.74 -2.64
N VAL A 77 -4.71 3.86 -2.38
CA VAL A 77 -5.56 2.73 -1.93
C VAL A 77 -6.86 2.74 -2.71
N MET A 78 -7.06 1.73 -3.55
CA MET A 78 -8.20 1.71 -4.48
C MET A 78 -8.78 0.32 -4.62
N HIS A 79 -10.05 0.26 -5.02
CA HIS A 79 -10.69 -0.99 -5.39
C HIS A 79 -10.01 -1.59 -6.62
N ARG A 80 -9.99 -2.92 -6.73
CA ARG A 80 -9.29 -3.67 -7.81
C ARG A 80 -9.60 -3.23 -9.23
N ARG A 81 -10.82 -2.78 -9.45
CA ARG A 81 -11.33 -2.35 -10.76
C ARG A 81 -10.68 -1.06 -11.24
N GLU A 82 -10.25 -0.22 -10.30
CA GLU A 82 -9.62 1.07 -10.59
C GLU A 82 -8.11 1.01 -10.44
N PHE A 83 -7.60 0.16 -9.54
CA PHE A 83 -6.18 0.10 -9.20
C PHE A 83 -5.28 0.09 -10.44
N TYR A 84 -5.41 -0.90 -11.33
CA TYR A 84 -4.54 -1.02 -12.52
C TYR A 84 -4.76 0.04 -13.61
N ARG A 85 -5.79 0.89 -13.49
CA ARG A 85 -5.96 2.04 -14.37
C ARG A 85 -5.14 3.24 -13.90
N TYR A 86 -4.76 3.26 -12.62
CA TYR A 86 -4.13 4.41 -11.96
C TYR A 86 -2.87 4.04 -11.14
N PHE A 87 -2.51 2.75 -11.02
CA PHE A 87 -1.40 2.19 -10.24
C PHE A 87 -1.12 0.69 -10.52
N PRO A 88 0.14 0.22 -10.68
CA PRO A 88 1.33 1.03 -10.98
C PRO A 88 1.16 1.69 -12.34
#